data_AF-A0A9D4DRE9-F1
#
_entry.id   AF-A0A9D4DRE9-F1
#
_cell.length_a   1.000
_cell.length_b   1.000
_cell.length_c   1.000
_cell.angle_alpha   90.00
_cell.angle_beta   90.00
_cell.angle_gamma   90.00
#
_symmetry.space_group_name_H-M   'P 1'
#
loop_
_entity.id
_entity.type
_entity.pdbx_description
1 polymer ?
#
loop_
_entity_poly.entity_id
_entity_poly.type
_entity_poly.pdbx_seq_one_letter_code
_entity_poly.pdbx_strand_id
1 'polypeptide(L)'
;MCLEDNANCSNVVNAVCSSSKCGCKPYYRNPSVDSCTKVLDSICTATENCSSVANSICTTGSCKCKSMYTAMTDHCMPVLGSNCSDNNGCSAVTNATCQNNKCNCIANYTQKVDVCIIGLGNPCADNAACTNVAHSICENKICACMAGYNIKGTECVVVSSAGVLSVGIVAMATCFIALLMGQKTLGSC
;
A
#
# COMPACT_ATOMS: atom_id res chain seq x y z
N MET A 1 27.07 10.81 -37.33
CA MET A 1 26.73 10.05 -38.55
C MET A 1 27.58 8.78 -38.52
N CYS A 2 26.98 7.60 -38.56
CA CYS A 2 27.75 6.35 -38.59
C CYS A 2 27.99 5.90 -40.05
N LEU A 3 29.19 5.41 -40.34
CA LEU A 3 29.61 4.86 -41.63
C LEU A 3 29.48 3.32 -41.62
N GLU A 4 29.56 2.70 -42.80
CA GLU A 4 29.18 1.30 -43.12
C GLU A 4 29.71 0.22 -42.16
N ASP A 5 30.79 0.47 -41.41
CA ASP A 5 31.41 -0.51 -40.49
C ASP A 5 31.11 -0.28 -38.99
N ASN A 6 30.04 0.43 -38.64
CA ASN A 6 29.67 0.70 -37.24
C ASN A 6 30.75 1.49 -36.45
N ALA A 7 31.77 2.02 -37.12
CA ALA A 7 32.99 2.59 -36.52
C ALA A 7 32.73 3.75 -35.55
N ASN A 8 31.63 4.48 -35.74
CA ASN A 8 31.20 5.57 -34.86
C ASN A 8 30.15 5.16 -33.81
N CYS A 9 29.65 3.92 -33.84
CA CYS A 9 28.72 3.37 -32.86
C CYS A 9 29.41 2.39 -31.88
N SER A 10 30.69 2.07 -32.08
CA SER A 10 31.49 1.21 -31.21
C SER A 10 31.60 1.72 -29.77
N ASN A 11 31.41 3.03 -29.56
CA ASN A 11 31.45 3.65 -28.24
C ASN A 11 30.16 3.38 -27.43
N VAL A 12 29.08 2.92 -28.07
CA VAL A 12 27.81 2.58 -27.42
C VAL A 12 27.63 1.07 -27.48
N VAL A 13 27.86 0.41 -26.34
CA VAL A 13 27.71 -1.05 -26.23
C VAL A 13 26.28 -1.44 -26.59
N ASN A 14 26.12 -2.45 -27.44
CA ASN A 14 24.83 -2.89 -27.99
C ASN A 14 24.13 -1.88 -28.93
N ALA A 15 24.85 -0.92 -29.52
CA ALA A 15 24.38 -0.14 -30.65
C ALA A 15 24.70 -0.80 -32.00
N VAL A 16 23.89 -0.45 -32.99
CA VAL A 16 24.04 -0.80 -34.41
C VAL A 16 23.76 0.45 -35.24
N CYS A 17 24.56 0.67 -36.27
CA CYS A 17 24.32 1.70 -37.26
C CYS A 17 23.11 1.31 -38.11
N SER A 18 22.09 2.15 -38.11
CA SER A 18 20.92 2.02 -38.98
C SER A 18 20.56 3.39 -39.55
N SER A 19 20.50 3.50 -40.87
CA SER A 19 20.17 4.76 -41.58
C SER A 19 21.05 5.95 -41.16
N SER A 20 22.37 5.74 -41.10
CA SER A 20 23.38 6.74 -40.70
C SER A 20 23.25 7.28 -39.26
N LYS A 21 22.41 6.65 -38.42
CA LYS A 21 22.24 6.92 -36.99
C LYS A 21 22.60 5.68 -36.17
N CYS A 22 23.23 5.86 -35.01
CA CYS A 22 23.42 4.78 -34.06
C CYS A 22 22.09 4.53 -33.34
N GLY A 23 21.52 3.34 -33.54
CA GLY A 23 20.35 2.86 -32.80
C GLY A 23 20.74 1.68 -31.92
N CYS A 24 19.89 1.32 -30.96
CA CYS A 24 20.13 0.11 -30.19
C CYS A 24 19.87 -1.14 -31.03
N LYS A 25 20.68 -2.19 -30.81
CA LYS A 25 20.42 -3.53 -31.35
C LYS A 25 19.01 -3.97 -30.94
N PRO A 26 18.39 -4.91 -31.68
CA PRO A 26 17.15 -5.55 -31.24
C PRO A 26 17.28 -5.97 -29.79
N TYR A 27 16.21 -5.74 -29.01
CA TYR A 27 16.12 -6.06 -27.58
C TYR A 27 16.83 -5.10 -26.62
N TYR A 28 17.44 -4.03 -27.11
CA TYR A 28 18.01 -2.97 -26.29
C TYR A 28 17.25 -1.66 -26.53
N ARG A 29 17.10 -0.84 -25.50
CA ARG A 29 16.62 0.54 -25.63
C ARG A 29 17.68 1.50 -25.12
N ASN A 30 17.55 2.76 -25.55
CA ASN A 30 18.43 3.84 -25.15
C ASN A 30 17.82 4.53 -23.91
N PRO A 31 18.25 4.22 -22.68
CA PRO A 31 17.87 5.01 -21.50
C PRO A 31 18.55 6.39 -21.48
N SER A 32 19.67 6.55 -22.21
CA SER A 32 20.47 7.77 -22.28
C SER A 32 21.35 7.79 -23.54
N VAL A 33 21.77 8.99 -23.98
CA VAL A 33 22.42 9.26 -25.28
C VAL A 33 23.53 8.26 -25.66
N ASP A 34 24.26 7.73 -24.69
CA ASP A 34 25.43 6.85 -24.89
C ASP A 34 25.25 5.40 -24.40
N SER A 35 24.03 4.95 -24.12
CA SER A 35 23.81 3.61 -23.57
C SER A 35 22.67 2.87 -24.26
N CYS A 36 22.88 1.58 -24.56
CA CYS A 36 21.84 0.66 -25.02
C CYS A 36 21.74 -0.50 -24.03
N THR A 37 20.71 -0.50 -23.19
CA THR A 37 20.48 -1.51 -22.15
C THR A 37 19.12 -2.16 -22.31
N LYS A 38 18.96 -3.33 -21.69
CA LYS A 38 17.63 -3.95 -21.55
C LYS A 38 16.84 -3.14 -20.53
N VAL A 39 15.60 -2.81 -20.89
CA VAL A 39 14.66 -2.06 -20.06
C VAL A 39 13.41 -2.91 -19.82
N LEU A 40 12.46 -2.41 -19.05
CA LEU A 40 11.16 -3.05 -18.91
C LEU A 40 10.49 -3.27 -20.27
N ASP A 41 9.79 -4.40 -20.37
CA ASP A 41 9.11 -4.87 -21.58
C ASP A 41 10.02 -5.19 -22.78
N SER A 42 11.36 -5.13 -22.61
CA SER A 42 12.28 -5.64 -23.63
C SER A 42 12.16 -7.16 -23.76
N ILE A 43 12.32 -7.67 -24.98
CA ILE A 43 12.25 -9.11 -25.22
C ILE A 43 13.44 -9.81 -24.53
N CYS A 44 13.15 -10.97 -23.97
CA CYS A 44 14.13 -11.80 -23.28
C CYS A 44 13.84 -13.28 -23.53
N THR A 45 14.89 -14.09 -23.40
CA THR A 45 14.77 -15.55 -23.42
C THR A 45 15.14 -16.17 -22.08
N ALA A 46 15.86 -15.42 -21.23
CA ALA A 46 16.27 -15.85 -19.90
C ALA A 46 16.34 -14.64 -18.94
N THR A 47 16.28 -14.91 -17.64
CA THR A 47 16.22 -13.87 -16.58
C THR A 47 17.46 -12.99 -16.53
N GLU A 48 18.63 -13.54 -16.85
CA GLU A 48 19.92 -12.83 -16.88
C GLU A 48 19.90 -11.69 -17.90
N ASN A 49 19.05 -11.80 -18.91
CA ASN A 49 18.82 -10.73 -19.89
C ASN A 49 18.26 -9.47 -19.23
N CYS A 50 17.45 -9.60 -18.19
CA CYS A 50 16.79 -8.48 -17.54
C CYS A 50 17.65 -7.88 -16.41
N SER A 51 18.90 -8.32 -16.24
CA SER A 51 19.79 -7.91 -15.14
C SER A 51 20.06 -6.40 -15.07
N SER A 52 19.93 -5.66 -16.17
CA SER A 52 20.04 -4.19 -16.19
C SER A 52 18.84 -3.48 -15.55
N VAL A 53 17.72 -4.17 -15.34
CA VAL A 53 16.57 -3.68 -14.58
C VAL A 53 16.52 -4.41 -13.24
N ALA A 54 16.85 -3.70 -12.16
CA ALA A 54 16.78 -4.26 -10.81
C ALA A 54 15.38 -4.81 -10.52
N ASN A 55 15.33 -5.96 -9.85
CA ASN A 55 14.09 -6.65 -9.47
C ASN A 55 13.17 -7.04 -10.64
N SER A 56 13.73 -7.28 -11.83
CA SER A 56 13.00 -7.82 -12.97
C SER A 56 13.32 -9.29 -13.26
N ILE A 57 12.47 -9.93 -14.04
CA ILE A 57 12.55 -11.33 -14.47
C ILE A 57 12.04 -11.46 -15.90
N CYS A 58 12.57 -12.43 -16.65
CA CYS A 58 12.03 -12.76 -17.95
C CYS A 58 10.75 -13.57 -17.80
N THR A 59 9.61 -12.99 -18.15
CA THR A 59 8.30 -13.65 -18.09
C THR A 59 7.60 -13.46 -19.43
N THR A 60 7.04 -14.55 -19.97
CA THR A 60 6.36 -14.57 -21.28
C THR A 60 7.16 -13.89 -22.40
N GLY A 61 8.49 -14.12 -22.43
CA GLY A 61 9.38 -13.56 -23.45
C GLY A 61 9.71 -12.06 -23.30
N SER A 62 9.35 -11.42 -22.18
CA SER A 62 9.63 -10.01 -21.92
C SER A 62 10.10 -9.75 -20.48
N CYS A 63 10.94 -8.74 -20.29
CA CYS A 63 11.40 -8.34 -18.97
C CYS A 63 10.26 -7.67 -18.20
N LYS A 64 9.81 -8.29 -17.12
CA LYS A 64 8.73 -7.83 -16.23
C LYS A 64 9.25 -7.72 -14.82
N CYS A 65 8.57 -6.97 -13.96
CA CYS A 65 8.92 -6.94 -12.56
C CYS A 65 8.68 -8.30 -11.90
N LYS A 66 9.56 -8.67 -10.98
CA LYS A 66 9.37 -9.85 -10.12
C LYS A 66 8.08 -9.68 -9.31
N SER A 67 7.54 -10.80 -8.83
CA SER A 67 6.46 -10.76 -7.84
C SER A 67 6.83 -9.84 -6.68
N MET A 68 5.85 -9.10 -6.17
CA MET A 68 6.05 -8.09 -5.11
C MET A 68 6.82 -6.84 -5.57
N TYR A 69 6.89 -6.59 -6.87
CA TYR A 69 7.38 -5.33 -7.43
C TYR A 69 6.47 -4.85 -8.55
N THR A 70 6.33 -3.54 -8.70
CA THR A 70 5.57 -2.89 -9.76
C THR A 70 6.46 -2.07 -10.66
N ALA A 71 6.07 -1.92 -11.92
CA ALA A 71 6.81 -1.13 -12.90
C ALA A 71 6.63 0.37 -12.61
N MET A 72 7.74 1.05 -12.35
CA MET A 72 7.89 2.49 -12.59
C MET A 72 8.43 2.71 -14.00
N THR A 73 8.61 3.98 -14.41
CA THR A 73 9.07 4.40 -15.74
C THR A 73 10.23 3.58 -16.31
N ASP A 74 11.23 3.22 -15.50
CA ASP A 74 12.46 2.54 -15.94
C ASP A 74 12.96 1.44 -14.99
N HIS A 75 12.33 1.23 -13.84
CA HIS A 75 12.75 0.26 -12.83
C HIS A 75 11.56 -0.37 -12.09
N CYS A 76 11.84 -1.46 -11.37
CA CYS A 76 10.83 -2.14 -10.56
C CYS A 76 10.91 -1.69 -9.10
N MET A 77 9.82 -1.15 -8.59
CA MET A 77 9.70 -0.69 -7.22
C MET A 77 8.93 -1.66 -6.34
N PRO A 78 9.34 -1.85 -5.07
CA PRO A 78 8.61 -2.66 -4.10
C PRO A 78 7.14 -2.21 -3.93
N VAL A 79 6.22 -3.16 -3.77
CA VAL A 79 4.81 -2.92 -3.39
C VAL A 79 4.58 -3.24 -1.91
N LEU A 80 3.33 -3.21 -1.42
CA LEU A 80 3.02 -3.58 -0.04
C LEU A 80 3.46 -5.00 0.30
N GLY A 81 4.03 -5.19 1.50
CA GLY A 81 4.55 -6.46 1.98
C GLY A 81 5.94 -6.85 1.45
N SER A 82 6.45 -6.13 0.45
CA SER A 82 7.78 -6.31 -0.12
C SER A 82 8.87 -5.80 0.80
N ASN A 83 10.08 -6.34 0.62
CA ASN A 83 11.23 -5.88 1.39
C ASN A 83 11.64 -4.46 0.98
N CYS A 84 12.01 -3.65 1.96
CA CYS A 84 12.50 -2.29 1.78
C CYS A 84 13.67 -2.01 2.71
N SER A 85 14.54 -1.08 2.33
CA SER A 85 15.67 -0.60 3.15
C SER A 85 15.38 0.73 3.82
N ASP A 86 14.57 1.56 3.17
CA ASP A 86 14.15 2.88 3.64
C ASP A 86 12.78 3.24 3.05
N ASN A 87 12.24 4.39 3.45
CA ASN A 87 10.93 4.86 2.99
C ASN A 87 10.87 5.11 1.48
N ASN A 88 12.00 5.44 0.83
CA ASN A 88 12.02 5.66 -0.62
C ASN A 88 11.73 4.34 -1.36
N GLY A 89 12.12 3.21 -0.78
CA GLY A 89 11.80 1.87 -1.28
C GLY A 89 10.30 1.56 -1.37
N CYS A 90 9.42 2.32 -0.70
CA CYS A 90 7.98 2.10 -0.73
C CYS A 90 7.22 3.17 -1.54
N SER A 91 7.93 4.04 -2.25
CA SER A 91 7.35 5.18 -2.98
C SER A 91 6.39 4.81 -4.13
N ALA A 92 6.36 3.53 -4.54
CA ALA A 92 5.38 3.05 -5.51
C ALA A 92 3.95 2.95 -4.94
N VAL A 93 3.80 2.92 -3.62
CA VAL A 93 2.51 2.87 -2.95
C VAL A 93 2.31 4.14 -2.14
N THR A 94 1.30 4.92 -2.52
CA THR A 94 0.94 6.14 -1.77
C THR A 94 0.52 5.77 -0.35
N ASN A 95 0.93 6.59 0.63
CA ASN A 95 0.68 6.36 2.06
C ASN A 95 1.30 5.06 2.61
N ALA A 96 2.39 4.58 2.00
CA ALA A 96 3.21 3.51 2.54
C ALA A 96 4.54 4.03 3.10
N THR A 97 5.10 3.32 4.07
CA THR A 97 6.40 3.56 4.68
C THR A 97 7.15 2.25 4.85
N CYS A 98 8.47 2.31 4.94
CA CYS A 98 9.26 1.14 5.28
C CYS A 98 9.25 0.92 6.79
N GLN A 99 8.60 -0.15 7.24
CA GLN A 99 8.51 -0.53 8.64
C GLN A 99 8.83 -2.01 8.77
N ASN A 100 9.71 -2.37 9.71
CA ASN A 100 10.17 -3.75 9.92
C ASN A 100 10.71 -4.40 8.62
N ASN A 101 11.49 -3.63 7.85
CA ASN A 101 12.03 -4.02 6.54
C ASN A 101 10.98 -4.39 5.49
N LYS A 102 9.72 -3.99 5.69
CA LYS A 102 8.63 -4.21 4.74
C LYS A 102 7.86 -2.92 4.43
N CYS A 103 7.37 -2.81 3.21
CA CYS A 103 6.45 -1.73 2.86
C CYS A 103 5.09 -1.98 3.50
N ASN A 104 4.71 -1.09 4.41
CA ASN A 104 3.45 -1.13 5.14
C ASN A 104 2.74 0.21 5.01
N CYS A 105 1.43 0.23 5.19
CA CYS A 105 0.70 1.49 5.27
C CYS A 105 1.17 2.31 6.47
N ILE A 106 1.22 3.64 6.30
CA ILE A 106 1.45 4.57 7.41
C ILE A 106 0.32 4.48 8.43
N ALA A 107 0.55 5.02 9.63
CA ALA A 107 -0.44 5.04 10.69
C ALA A 107 -1.81 5.55 10.20
N ASN A 108 -2.88 4.91 10.70
CA ASN A 108 -4.29 5.17 10.36
C ASN A 108 -4.70 4.78 8.92
N TYR A 109 -3.78 4.36 8.04
CA TYR A 109 -4.14 3.77 6.75
C TYR A 109 -4.20 2.24 6.87
N THR A 110 -5.13 1.63 6.14
CA THR A 110 -5.32 0.17 6.11
C THR A 110 -4.96 -0.36 4.73
N GLN A 111 -4.32 -1.53 4.69
CA GLN A 111 -4.04 -2.21 3.43
C GLN A 111 -5.33 -2.82 2.88
N LYS A 112 -5.64 -2.50 1.62
CA LYS A 112 -6.67 -3.20 0.84
C LYS A 112 -6.06 -3.59 -0.49
N VAL A 113 -5.86 -4.89 -0.67
CA VAL A 113 -5.12 -5.43 -1.81
C VAL A 113 -3.72 -4.80 -1.85
N ASP A 114 -3.43 -3.96 -2.84
CA ASP A 114 -2.11 -3.36 -3.08
C ASP A 114 -2.08 -1.85 -2.80
N VAL A 115 -3.12 -1.31 -2.15
CA VAL A 115 -3.22 0.13 -1.85
C VAL A 115 -3.43 0.38 -0.36
N CYS A 116 -2.90 1.51 0.11
CA CYS A 116 -3.17 2.04 1.45
C CYS A 116 -4.31 3.04 1.37
N ILE A 117 -5.44 2.68 1.99
CA ILE A 117 -6.64 3.50 2.02
C ILE A 117 -6.87 4.06 3.41
N ILE A 118 -7.66 5.12 3.48
CA ILE A 118 -8.08 5.75 4.74
C ILE A 118 -8.69 4.68 5.65
N GLY A 119 -8.14 4.58 6.86
CA GLY A 119 -8.66 3.76 7.96
C GLY A 119 -9.19 4.61 9.12
N LEU A 120 -9.37 3.97 10.28
CA LEU A 120 -9.84 4.62 11.50
C LEU A 120 -8.87 5.72 11.97
N GLY A 121 -9.41 6.79 12.56
CA GLY A 121 -8.63 7.91 13.08
C GLY A 121 -8.17 8.92 12.02
N ASN A 122 -8.40 8.67 10.74
CA ASN A 122 -8.07 9.61 9.67
C ASN A 122 -9.19 10.63 9.41
N PRO A 123 -8.83 11.82 8.88
CA PRO A 123 -9.80 12.81 8.40
C PRO A 123 -10.74 12.26 7.33
N CYS A 124 -12.00 12.67 7.41
CA CYS A 124 -13.04 12.32 6.44
C CYS A 124 -13.90 13.53 6.08
N ALA A 125 -14.28 13.61 4.80
CA ALA A 125 -15.23 14.61 4.32
C ALA A 125 -16.67 14.24 4.71
N ASP A 126 -16.99 12.96 4.50
CA ASP A 126 -18.29 12.33 4.72
C ASP A 126 -18.13 10.81 4.99
N ASN A 127 -19.24 10.11 5.17
CA ASN A 127 -19.27 8.67 5.44
C ASN A 127 -18.68 7.81 4.31
N ALA A 128 -18.72 8.28 3.06
CA ALA A 128 -18.19 7.51 1.92
C ALA A 128 -16.68 7.29 2.06
N ALA A 129 -15.96 8.27 2.62
CA ALA A 129 -14.52 8.17 2.88
C ALA A 129 -14.14 7.04 3.87
N CYS A 130 -15.05 6.67 4.79
CA CYS A 130 -14.80 5.66 5.82
C CYS A 130 -15.30 4.27 5.44
N THR A 131 -15.99 4.10 4.31
CA THR A 131 -16.55 2.79 3.87
C THR A 131 -15.52 1.66 3.71
N ASN A 132 -14.25 2.02 3.70
CA ASN A 132 -13.12 1.10 3.65
C ASN A 132 -12.92 0.27 4.91
N VAL A 133 -13.41 0.76 6.06
CA VAL A 133 -13.45 -0.01 7.32
C VAL A 133 -14.89 -0.35 7.61
N ALA A 134 -15.20 -1.65 7.67
CA ALA A 134 -16.54 -2.12 7.98
C ALA A 134 -17.01 -1.57 9.33
N HIS A 135 -18.29 -1.18 9.41
CA HIS A 135 -18.88 -0.60 10.62
C HIS A 135 -18.21 0.68 11.11
N SER A 136 -17.63 1.47 10.21
CA SER A 136 -17.13 2.81 10.52
C SER A 136 -17.96 3.91 9.86
N ILE A 137 -17.93 5.10 10.46
CA ILE A 137 -18.69 6.29 10.07
C ILE A 137 -17.80 7.53 10.19
N CYS A 138 -18.09 8.58 9.42
CA CYS A 138 -17.42 9.85 9.57
C CYS A 138 -18.05 10.66 10.69
N GLU A 139 -17.43 10.63 11.86
CA GLU A 139 -17.90 11.32 13.05
C GLU A 139 -16.89 12.41 13.43
N ASN A 140 -17.36 13.65 13.62
CA ASN A 140 -16.50 14.80 13.93
C ASN A 140 -15.32 14.96 12.95
N LYS A 141 -15.57 14.71 11.65
CA LYS A 141 -14.57 14.76 10.57
C LYS A 141 -13.44 13.75 10.70
N ILE A 142 -13.62 12.68 11.50
CA ILE A 142 -12.69 11.56 11.63
C ILE A 142 -13.44 10.24 11.40
N CYS A 143 -12.80 9.27 10.75
CA CYS A 143 -13.36 7.92 10.65
C CYS A 143 -13.33 7.21 12.02
N ALA A 144 -14.50 6.92 12.57
CA ALA A 144 -14.70 6.27 13.86
C ALA A 144 -15.61 5.04 13.74
N CYS A 145 -15.63 4.16 14.74
CA CYS A 145 -16.55 3.04 14.75
C CYS A 145 -17.98 3.50 15.01
N MET A 146 -18.94 2.87 14.31
CA MET A 146 -20.37 3.08 14.57
C MET A 146 -20.73 2.69 16.01
N ALA A 147 -21.81 3.27 16.53
CA ALA A 147 -22.34 2.89 17.84
C ALA A 147 -22.56 1.37 17.95
N GLY A 148 -22.11 0.77 19.05
CA GLY A 148 -22.14 -0.69 19.23
C GLY A 148 -20.91 -1.43 18.69
N TYR A 149 -19.91 -0.71 18.17
CA TYR A 149 -18.60 -1.27 17.77
C TYR A 149 -17.46 -0.57 18.53
N ASN A 150 -16.38 -1.31 18.80
CA ASN A 150 -15.13 -0.82 19.39
C ASN A 150 -13.96 -1.04 18.46
N ILE A 151 -12.93 -0.18 18.57
CA ILE A 151 -11.69 -0.32 17.81
C ILE A 151 -10.89 -1.51 18.34
N LYS A 152 -10.53 -2.44 17.46
CA LYS A 152 -9.56 -3.51 17.73
C LYS A 152 -8.54 -3.55 16.60
N GLY A 153 -7.35 -2.98 16.84
CA GLY A 153 -6.37 -2.78 15.79
C GLY A 153 -6.87 -1.78 14.74
N THR A 154 -7.06 -2.24 13.51
CA THR A 154 -7.57 -1.43 12.38
C THR A 154 -9.05 -1.70 12.05
N GLU A 155 -9.74 -2.49 12.88
CA GLU A 155 -11.11 -2.95 12.63
C GLU A 155 -12.08 -2.47 13.70
N CYS A 156 -13.35 -2.32 13.31
CA CYS A 156 -14.46 -2.12 14.23
C CYS A 156 -15.12 -3.46 14.53
N VAL A 157 -15.00 -3.93 15.77
CA VAL A 157 -15.58 -5.19 16.22
C VAL A 157 -16.79 -4.93 17.11
N VAL A 158 -17.79 -5.81 17.03
CA VAL A 158 -19.00 -5.71 17.86
C VAL A 158 -18.61 -5.66 19.32
N VAL A 159 -19.18 -4.70 20.05
CA VAL A 159 -19.07 -4.69 21.51
C VAL A 159 -19.88 -5.87 22.02
N SER A 160 -19.19 -6.94 22.43
CA SER A 160 -19.84 -8.05 23.12
C SER A 160 -20.45 -7.50 24.40
N SER A 161 -21.77 -7.37 24.41
CA SER A 161 -22.59 -6.96 25.56
C SER A 161 -22.60 -7.99 26.69
N ALA A 162 -21.59 -8.86 26.77
CA ALA A 162 -21.37 -9.74 27.92
C ALA A 162 -21.02 -8.96 29.21
N GLY A 163 -20.76 -7.65 29.13
CA GLY A 163 -20.40 -6.81 30.28
C GLY A 163 -21.36 -5.65 30.61
N VAL A 164 -22.46 -5.44 29.88
CA VAL A 164 -23.32 -4.23 30.08
C VAL A 164 -24.72 -4.56 30.63
N LEU A 165 -25.05 -5.84 30.88
CA LEU A 165 -26.31 -6.19 31.54
C LEU A 165 -26.29 -6.11 33.08
N SER A 166 -25.15 -5.88 33.73
CA SER A 166 -25.06 -5.97 35.20
C SER A 166 -25.09 -4.64 35.95
N VAL A 167 -24.94 -3.48 35.30
CA VAL A 167 -24.93 -2.19 36.02
C VAL A 167 -26.30 -1.48 35.97
N GLY A 168 -27.07 -1.63 34.89
CA GLY A 168 -28.37 -0.96 34.74
C GLY A 168 -29.53 -1.63 35.48
N ILE A 169 -29.53 -2.96 35.60
CA ILE A 169 -30.64 -3.68 36.26
C ILE A 169 -30.46 -3.68 37.78
N VAL A 170 -29.22 -3.65 38.27
CA VAL A 170 -28.93 -3.57 39.71
C VAL A 170 -29.31 -2.20 40.28
N ALA A 171 -29.11 -1.11 39.53
CA ALA A 171 -29.47 0.23 39.96
C ALA A 171 -31.00 0.48 40.03
N MET A 172 -31.79 -0.15 39.15
CA MET A 172 -33.26 -0.06 39.22
C MET A 172 -33.84 -0.99 40.31
N ALA A 173 -33.25 -2.16 40.55
CA ALA A 173 -33.74 -3.10 41.55
C ALA A 173 -33.57 -2.60 43.00
N THR A 174 -32.48 -1.88 43.30
CA THR A 174 -32.26 -1.30 44.65
C THR A 174 -33.18 -0.12 44.93
N CYS A 175 -33.62 0.61 43.90
CA CYS A 175 -34.53 1.75 44.04
C CYS A 175 -35.98 1.29 44.34
N PHE A 176 -36.45 0.22 43.69
CA PHE A 176 -37.79 -0.35 43.96
C PHE A 176 -37.92 -0.94 45.37
N ILE A 177 -36.85 -1.55 45.91
CA ILE A 177 -36.85 -2.11 47.27
C ILE A 177 -36.85 -0.98 48.33
N ALA A 178 -36.12 0.12 48.08
CA ALA A 178 -36.10 1.27 48.99
C ALA A 178 -37.48 1.97 49.10
N LEU A 179 -38.26 2.00 48.01
CA LEU A 179 -39.62 2.52 48.00
C LEU A 179 -40.61 1.64 48.80
N LEU A 180 -40.40 0.32 48.85
CA LEU A 180 -41.23 -0.61 49.62
C LEU A 180 -40.89 -0.61 51.13
N MET A 181 -39.67 -0.23 51.52
CA MET A 181 -39.20 -0.23 52.91
C MET A 181 -39.23 1.14 53.61
N GLY A 182 -39.69 2.20 52.93
CA GLY A 182 -39.94 3.50 53.55
C GLY A 182 -38.71 4.20 54.13
N GLN A 183 -37.49 3.87 53.69
CA GLN A 183 -36.28 4.52 54.19
C GLN A 183 -35.89 5.71 53.29
N LYS A 184 -36.05 6.93 53.84
CA LYS A 184 -35.45 8.14 53.29
C LYS A 184 -33.93 8.09 53.52
N THR A 185 -33.15 7.64 52.54
CA THR A 185 -31.72 7.96 52.48
C THR A 185 -31.49 8.96 51.36
N LEU A 186 -31.06 10.15 51.77
CA LEU A 186 -30.74 11.31 50.96
C LEU A 186 -29.44 11.05 50.19
N GLY A 187 -29.49 11.00 48.86
CA GLY A 187 -28.30 11.02 48.01
C GLY A 187 -28.40 10.13 46.76
N SER A 188 -28.75 10.77 45.64
CA SER A 188 -28.73 10.25 44.26
C SER A 188 -29.58 9.02 43.94
N CYS A 189 -30.83 9.29 43.59
CA CYS A 189 -31.43 8.68 42.38
C CYS A 189 -30.96 9.47 41.15
#